data_AF-A0A484LKF6-F1
#
_entry.id   AF-A0A484LKF6-F1
#
_cell.length_a   1.000
_cell.length_b   1.000
_cell.length_c   1.000
_cell.angle_alpha   90.00
_cell.angle_beta   90.00
_cell.angle_gamma   90.00
#
_symmetry.space_group_name_H-M   'P 1'
#
loop_
_entity.id
_entity.type
_entity.pdbx_description
1 polymer ?
#
loop_
_entity_poly.entity_id
_entity_poly.type
_entity_poly.pdbx_seq_one_letter_code
_entity_poly.pdbx_strand_id
1 'polypeptide(L)'
;MNNYIPTVGKCNFPPYGADFMAGGQKPTGRFTNGKTPADLIAEELGIKELVPPYLDPNLDPEDLKTGVSFASGGTGYDPQTSEVASSVPMSRQLDYFKEYLGKLKAVFGENETKFITDNALFLVVAGSNDIANTYFTFGLRRLQYDVDSYTDLIVRKASTFIQELYGMGARRIGVFSQVPVGCLPAERTLGGGGLGGCVEKYNEAAELANSKFQAEIDSLSANTLPNAKLVFIDLYNPLLQLIQNPALYGLEEAEQLHSRKTEKKKSKTERRKKREKERCSLVLCSDRRPNKLRSG
;
A
#
# COMPACT_ATOMS: atom_id res chain seq x y z
N MET A 1 -3.54 6.36 6.72
CA MET A 1 -2.19 6.69 7.22
C MET A 1 -1.58 7.93 6.58
N ASN A 2 -1.76 8.14 5.28
CA ASN A 2 -1.17 9.28 4.56
C ASN A 2 -2.01 10.57 4.57
N ASN A 3 -3.11 10.62 5.32
CA ASN A 3 -4.05 11.76 5.26
C ASN A 3 -3.39 13.07 5.72
N TYR A 4 -2.49 12.96 6.70
CA TYR A 4 -1.87 14.07 7.43
C TYR A 4 -0.50 14.48 6.87
N ILE A 5 -0.13 14.01 5.69
CA ILE A 5 1.12 14.39 5.00
C ILE A 5 0.83 14.84 3.55
N PRO A 6 1.69 15.69 2.96
CA PRO A 6 1.60 16.05 1.55
C PRO A 6 2.22 14.96 0.67
N THR A 7 1.40 14.02 0.19
CA THR A 7 1.81 12.92 -0.70
C THR A 7 0.79 12.70 -1.81
N VAL A 8 1.25 12.12 -2.92
CA VAL A 8 0.39 11.64 -4.02
C VAL A 8 -0.33 10.34 -3.66
N GLY A 9 0.17 9.57 -2.70
CA GLY A 9 -0.43 8.31 -2.25
C GLY A 9 -1.49 8.51 -1.17
N LYS A 10 -2.66 9.05 -1.52
CA LYS A 10 -3.81 9.14 -0.59
C LYS A 10 -4.93 8.18 -1.01
N CYS A 11 -5.67 7.69 -0.02
CA CYS A 11 -6.84 6.82 -0.18
C CYS A 11 -8.04 7.31 0.64
N ASN A 12 -8.15 8.62 0.80
CA ASN A 12 -9.25 9.30 1.48
C ASN A 12 -10.35 9.74 0.49
N PHE A 13 -10.55 8.95 -0.57
CA PHE A 13 -11.57 9.16 -1.59
C PHE A 13 -12.14 7.80 -2.06
N PRO A 14 -13.35 7.76 -2.67
CA PRO A 14 -13.92 6.50 -3.18
C PRO A 14 -13.06 5.86 -4.28
N PRO A 15 -12.98 4.52 -4.38
CA PRO A 15 -13.84 3.54 -3.72
C PRO A 15 -13.36 3.10 -2.32
N TYR A 16 -12.23 3.62 -1.82
CA TYR A 16 -11.69 3.21 -0.52
C TYR A 16 -12.70 3.43 0.61
N GLY A 17 -12.73 2.50 1.57
CA GLY A 17 -13.68 2.51 2.69
C GLY A 17 -15.13 2.13 2.36
N ALA A 18 -15.46 1.70 1.13
CA ALA A 18 -16.84 1.37 0.76
C ALA A 18 -17.48 0.27 1.63
N ASP A 19 -16.68 -0.71 2.03
CA ASP A 19 -17.12 -1.87 2.84
C ASP A 19 -16.78 -1.66 4.34
N PHE A 20 -16.31 -0.47 4.70
CA PHE A 20 -15.72 -0.23 6.03
C PHE A 20 -16.77 0.23 7.03
N MET A 21 -17.52 -0.72 7.57
CA MET A 21 -18.61 -0.44 8.53
C MET A 21 -18.12 0.34 9.76
N ALA A 22 -16.98 -0.04 10.34
CA ALA A 22 -16.37 0.65 11.48
C ALA A 22 -15.97 2.11 11.16
N GLY A 23 -15.62 2.40 9.90
CA GLY A 23 -15.37 3.74 9.40
C GLY A 23 -16.62 4.46 8.88
N GLY A 24 -17.82 3.94 9.14
CA GLY A 24 -19.08 4.49 8.65
C GLY A 24 -19.21 4.50 7.13
N GLN A 25 -18.59 3.52 6.46
CA GLN A 25 -18.52 3.39 5.00
C GLN A 25 -17.91 4.62 4.31
N LYS A 26 -16.96 5.28 4.99
CA LYS A 26 -16.24 6.45 4.48
C LYS A 26 -14.77 6.14 4.21
N PRO A 27 -14.15 6.79 3.22
CA PRO A 27 -12.72 6.69 3.00
C PRO A 27 -11.94 7.20 4.22
N THR A 28 -11.19 6.32 4.89
CA THR A 28 -10.38 6.69 6.08
C THR A 28 -8.90 6.88 5.76
N GLY A 29 -8.49 6.73 4.48
CA GLY A 29 -7.06 6.74 4.12
C GLY A 29 -6.35 5.42 4.36
N ARG A 30 -7.10 4.33 4.56
CA ARG A 30 -6.63 2.94 4.45
C ARG A 30 -6.67 2.54 2.97
N PHE A 31 -5.64 1.84 2.50
CA PHE A 31 -5.52 1.39 1.10
C PHE A 31 -6.36 0.13 0.83
N THR A 32 -7.59 0.12 1.32
CA THR A 32 -8.54 -1.01 1.23
C THR A 32 -9.96 -0.46 1.36
N ASN A 33 -10.96 -1.30 1.05
CA ASN A 33 -12.36 -0.99 1.30
C ASN A 33 -12.77 -1.22 2.76
N GLY A 34 -11.92 -1.80 3.60
CA GLY A 34 -12.25 -2.19 4.97
C GLY A 34 -11.09 -2.01 5.97
N LYS A 35 -10.92 -3.01 6.84
CA LYS A 35 -9.83 -3.12 7.82
C LYS A 35 -8.52 -3.51 7.13
N THR A 36 -7.40 -2.99 7.62
CA THR A 36 -6.05 -3.44 7.23
C THR A 36 -5.67 -4.71 7.98
N PRO A 37 -4.64 -5.47 7.55
CA PRO A 37 -4.15 -6.61 8.32
C PRO A 37 -3.79 -6.27 9.77
N ALA A 38 -3.24 -5.08 10.02
CA ALA A 38 -2.93 -4.62 11.36
C ALA A 38 -4.19 -4.39 12.21
N ASP A 39 -5.27 -3.87 11.62
CA ASP A 39 -6.56 -3.73 12.31
C ASP A 39 -7.13 -5.12 12.65
N LEU A 40 -7.13 -6.05 11.69
CA LEU A 40 -7.65 -7.41 11.90
C LEU A 40 -6.88 -8.15 13.00
N ILE A 41 -5.56 -8.02 13.03
CA ILE A 41 -4.72 -8.65 14.07
C ILE A 41 -4.99 -8.00 15.43
N ALA A 42 -5.10 -6.67 15.50
CA ALA A 42 -5.38 -5.98 16.76
C ALA A 42 -6.76 -6.32 17.32
N GLU A 43 -7.76 -6.47 16.44
CA GLU A 43 -9.11 -6.86 16.78
C GLU A 43 -9.18 -8.31 17.29
N GLU A 44 -8.56 -9.25 16.57
CA GLU A 44 -8.52 -10.66 16.96
C GLU A 44 -7.82 -10.88 18.30
N LEU A 45 -6.82 -10.05 18.62
CA LEU A 45 -6.13 -10.06 19.91
C LEU A 45 -6.92 -9.34 21.02
N GLY A 46 -8.10 -8.80 20.73
CA GLY A 46 -8.93 -8.07 21.68
C GLY A 46 -8.33 -6.75 22.15
N ILE A 47 -7.38 -6.16 21.41
CA ILE A 47 -6.66 -4.95 21.80
C ILE A 47 -7.50 -3.71 21.45
N LYS A 48 -7.91 -3.61 20.20
CA LYS A 48 -8.79 -2.55 19.69
C LYS A 48 -9.32 -2.93 18.31
N GLU A 49 -10.44 -2.33 17.94
CA GLU A 49 -11.02 -2.56 16.62
C GLU A 49 -10.17 -1.96 15.49
N LEU A 50 -9.67 -0.73 15.67
CA LEU A 50 -8.96 0.02 14.64
C LEU A 50 -7.66 0.61 15.16
N VAL A 51 -6.55 0.36 14.47
CA VAL A 51 -5.26 0.96 14.80
C VAL A 51 -5.18 2.37 14.18
N PRO A 52 -5.15 3.45 14.98
CA PRO A 52 -5.10 4.80 14.44
C PRO A 52 -3.70 5.13 13.88
N PRO A 53 -3.61 6.02 12.89
CA PRO A 53 -2.31 6.51 12.44
C PRO A 53 -1.70 7.45 13.49
N TYR A 54 -0.41 7.30 13.76
CA TYR A 54 0.31 8.13 14.73
C TYR A 54 0.23 9.64 14.44
N LEU A 55 0.13 10.00 13.15
CA LEU A 55 0.03 11.39 12.70
C LEU A 55 -1.38 11.99 12.79
N ASP A 56 -2.36 11.26 13.34
CA ASP A 56 -3.68 11.85 13.58
C ASP A 56 -3.59 13.00 14.60
N PRO A 57 -4.00 14.23 14.25
CA PRO A 57 -3.99 15.33 15.21
C PRO A 57 -5.02 15.15 16.34
N ASN A 58 -6.00 14.25 16.18
CA ASN A 58 -7.03 13.95 17.17
C ASN A 58 -6.73 12.67 17.97
N LEU A 59 -5.50 12.17 17.92
CA LEU A 59 -5.11 10.95 18.62
C LEU A 59 -5.26 11.11 20.14
N ASP A 60 -6.06 10.25 20.77
CA ASP A 60 -6.23 10.26 22.22
C ASP A 60 -4.95 9.71 22.89
N PRO A 61 -4.48 10.28 24.01
CA PRO A 61 -3.39 9.67 24.76
C PRO A 61 -3.60 8.18 25.09
N GLU A 62 -4.84 7.75 25.34
CA GLU A 62 -5.19 6.34 25.58
C GLU A 62 -4.98 5.44 24.35
N ASP A 63 -5.09 5.98 23.14
CA ASP A 63 -4.77 5.25 21.91
C ASP A 63 -3.31 4.82 21.87
N LEU A 64 -2.42 5.60 22.50
CA LEU A 64 -1.00 5.28 22.56
C LEU A 64 -0.77 3.96 23.29
N LYS A 65 -1.44 3.71 24.42
CA LYS A 65 -1.22 2.48 25.21
C LYS A 65 -1.60 1.21 24.46
N THR A 66 -2.61 1.32 23.62
CA THR A 66 -3.18 0.19 22.88
C THR A 66 -2.60 0.08 21.46
N GLY A 67 -1.66 0.94 21.09
CA GLY A 67 -0.90 0.87 19.86
C GLY A 67 -1.42 1.77 18.75
N VAL A 68 -0.47 2.21 17.93
CA VAL A 68 -0.68 3.13 16.80
C VAL A 68 0.10 2.62 15.61
N SER A 69 -0.23 3.11 14.42
CA SER A 69 0.49 2.75 13.21
C SER A 69 1.34 3.91 12.69
N PHE A 70 2.59 3.63 12.33
CA PHE A 70 3.56 4.58 11.76
C PHE A 70 3.72 4.45 10.24
N ALA A 71 3.12 3.42 9.64
CA ALA A 71 3.28 3.11 8.23
C ALA A 71 2.80 4.25 7.32
N SER A 72 3.38 4.32 6.12
CA SER A 72 3.01 5.29 5.10
C SER A 72 2.89 4.60 3.75
N GLY A 73 1.75 4.77 3.08
CA GLY A 73 1.55 4.19 1.76
C GLY A 73 2.57 4.75 0.76
N GLY A 74 3.14 3.89 -0.07
CA GLY A 74 4.21 4.26 -1.01
C GLY A 74 5.62 4.18 -0.42
N THR A 75 5.78 3.87 0.87
CA THR A 75 7.11 3.66 1.47
C THR A 75 7.72 2.32 1.06
N GLY A 76 9.05 2.23 1.19
CA GLY A 76 9.82 1.00 1.13
C GLY A 76 11.15 1.13 1.87
N TYR A 77 11.95 0.07 1.89
CA TYR A 77 13.25 0.04 2.56
C TYR A 77 14.31 0.86 1.80
N ASP A 78 14.15 1.00 0.48
CA ASP A 78 14.95 1.94 -0.31
C ASP A 78 14.42 3.37 -0.09
N PRO A 79 15.23 4.31 0.42
CA PRO A 79 14.80 5.70 0.61
C PRO A 79 14.29 6.37 -0.68
N GLN A 80 14.81 5.96 -1.85
CA GLN A 80 14.39 6.51 -3.14
C GLN A 80 12.91 6.21 -3.42
N THR A 81 12.40 5.08 -2.95
CA THR A 81 10.98 4.71 -3.06
C THR A 81 10.09 5.74 -2.38
N SER A 82 10.48 6.16 -1.17
CA SER A 82 9.70 7.12 -0.39
C SER A 82 9.82 8.53 -0.93
N GLU A 83 10.99 8.89 -1.46
CA GLU A 83 11.24 10.19 -2.10
C GLU A 83 10.30 10.41 -3.30
N VAL A 84 10.22 9.43 -4.20
CA VAL A 84 9.37 9.50 -5.40
C VAL A 84 7.89 9.57 -5.04
N ALA A 85 7.47 8.82 -4.02
CA ALA A 85 6.08 8.84 -3.55
C ALA A 85 5.74 10.05 -2.66
N SER A 86 6.75 10.83 -2.26
CA SER A 86 6.62 11.82 -1.17
C SER A 86 5.98 11.21 0.08
N SER A 87 6.29 9.95 0.39
CA SER A 87 5.79 9.22 1.56
C SER A 87 6.75 9.33 2.73
N VAL A 88 6.33 8.92 3.93
CA VAL A 88 7.22 8.90 5.10
C VAL A 88 8.24 7.77 4.95
N PRO A 89 9.56 8.06 4.85
CA PRO A 89 10.58 7.02 4.75
C PRO A 89 10.69 6.20 6.03
N MET A 90 11.18 4.96 5.91
CA MET A 90 11.33 4.04 7.05
C MET A 90 12.13 4.63 8.22
N SER A 91 13.20 5.39 7.94
CA SER A 91 13.95 6.10 8.99
C SER A 91 13.08 7.09 9.78
N ARG A 92 12.22 7.84 9.10
CA ARG A 92 11.31 8.78 9.76
C ARG A 92 10.21 8.06 10.53
N GLN A 93 9.83 6.84 10.13
CA GLN A 93 8.91 6.02 10.92
C GLN A 93 9.56 5.54 12.24
N LEU A 94 10.88 5.28 12.26
CA LEU A 94 11.63 5.03 13.50
C LEU A 94 11.70 6.28 14.38
N ASP A 95 11.90 7.46 13.80
CA ASP A 95 11.84 8.72 14.54
C ASP A 95 10.47 8.90 15.20
N TYR A 96 9.37 8.64 14.48
CA TYR A 96 8.03 8.70 15.04
C TYR A 96 7.82 7.68 16.15
N PHE A 97 8.39 6.49 16.04
CA PHE A 97 8.34 5.51 17.12
C PHE A 97 9.12 6.01 18.36
N LYS A 98 10.28 6.63 18.17
CA LYS A 98 11.04 7.25 19.26
C LYS A 98 10.28 8.41 19.92
N GLU A 99 9.64 9.27 19.14
CA GLU A 99 8.76 10.34 19.62
C GLU A 99 7.55 9.76 20.38
N TYR A 100 6.95 8.69 19.88
CA TYR A 100 5.88 7.94 20.53
C TYR A 100 6.31 7.40 21.91
N LEU A 101 7.49 6.79 22.02
CA LEU A 101 8.03 6.34 23.32
C LEU A 101 8.21 7.51 24.28
N GLY A 102 8.64 8.68 23.80
CA GLY A 102 8.71 9.90 24.59
C GLY A 102 7.35 10.36 25.11
N LYS A 103 6.31 10.32 24.25
CA LYS A 103 4.92 10.66 24.62
C LYS A 103 4.37 9.68 25.66
N LEU A 104 4.57 8.37 25.48
CA LEU A 104 4.16 7.37 26.46
C LEU A 104 4.81 7.62 27.83
N LYS A 105 6.12 7.89 27.87
CA LYS A 105 6.83 8.20 29.13
C LYS A 105 6.28 9.44 29.81
N ALA A 106 6.00 10.49 29.03
CA ALA A 106 5.50 11.75 29.57
C ALA A 106 4.10 11.63 30.18
N VAL A 107 3.23 10.82 29.57
CA VAL A 107 1.82 10.69 29.99
C VAL A 107 1.63 9.59 31.04
N PHE A 108 2.30 8.44 30.87
CA PHE A 108 2.04 7.24 31.67
C PHE A 108 3.24 6.77 32.51
N GLY A 109 4.38 7.43 32.37
CA GLY A 109 5.61 7.10 33.11
C GLY A 109 6.43 5.97 32.48
N GLU A 110 7.61 5.75 33.05
CA GLU A 110 8.59 4.81 32.49
C GLU A 110 8.17 3.35 32.62
N ASN A 111 7.59 2.97 33.77
CA ASN A 111 7.18 1.59 34.04
C ASN A 111 6.12 1.12 33.05
N GLU A 112 5.09 1.94 32.81
CA GLU A 112 4.03 1.64 31.85
C GLU A 112 4.59 1.58 30.42
N THR A 113 5.44 2.54 30.05
CA THR A 113 6.08 2.54 28.73
C THR A 113 6.90 1.28 28.49
N LYS A 114 7.66 0.84 29.50
CA LYS A 114 8.46 -0.39 29.43
C LYS A 114 7.55 -1.62 29.31
N PHE A 115 6.50 -1.70 30.13
CA PHE A 115 5.52 -2.78 30.07
C PHE A 115 4.89 -2.89 28.67
N ILE A 116 4.45 -1.76 28.09
CA ILE A 116 3.88 -1.70 26.74
C ILE A 116 4.92 -2.17 25.71
N THR A 117 6.13 -1.61 25.75
CA THR A 117 7.16 -1.90 24.73
C THR A 117 7.61 -3.36 24.77
N ASP A 118 7.75 -3.95 25.96
CA ASP A 118 8.14 -5.36 26.13
C ASP A 118 7.06 -6.34 25.65
N ASN A 119 5.78 -5.93 25.66
CA ASN A 119 4.65 -6.79 25.32
C ASN A 119 4.01 -6.49 23.96
N ALA A 120 4.30 -5.33 23.36
CA ALA A 120 3.77 -4.92 22.07
C ALA A 120 4.19 -5.86 20.94
N LEU A 121 3.29 -6.01 19.97
CA LEU A 121 3.55 -6.68 18.69
C LEU A 121 3.87 -5.61 17.64
N PHE A 122 5.04 -5.75 17.02
CA PHE A 122 5.53 -4.85 15.98
C PHE A 122 5.34 -5.51 14.62
N LEU A 123 4.50 -4.92 13.76
CA LEU A 123 4.22 -5.43 12.42
C LEU A 123 4.90 -4.54 11.38
N VAL A 124 5.83 -5.10 10.61
CA VAL A 124 6.63 -4.37 9.61
C VAL A 124 6.24 -4.86 8.22
N VAL A 125 5.66 -3.96 7.41
CA VAL A 125 5.25 -4.23 6.04
C VAL A 125 5.90 -3.21 5.11
N ALA A 126 6.93 -3.62 4.39
CA ALA A 126 7.66 -2.78 3.43
C ALA A 126 8.39 -3.67 2.40
N GLY A 127 8.86 -3.05 1.32
CA GLY A 127 9.64 -3.72 0.26
C GLY A 127 8.92 -3.86 -1.08
N SER A 128 7.60 -4.01 -1.08
CA SER A 128 6.89 -4.35 -2.32
C SER A 128 6.88 -3.16 -3.28
N ASN A 129 6.87 -1.94 -2.73
CA ASN A 129 7.04 -0.71 -3.51
C ASN A 129 8.48 -0.54 -4.04
N ASP A 130 9.50 -1.07 -3.36
CA ASP A 130 10.89 -1.03 -3.83
C ASP A 130 11.02 -1.84 -5.13
N ILE A 131 10.47 -3.06 -5.11
CA ILE A 131 10.49 -3.97 -6.26
C ILE A 131 9.57 -3.44 -7.37
N ALA A 132 8.28 -3.24 -7.07
CA ALA A 132 7.29 -2.85 -8.06
C ALA A 132 7.60 -1.47 -8.67
N ASN A 133 7.60 -0.44 -7.84
CA ASN A 133 7.65 0.94 -8.34
C ASN A 133 9.08 1.37 -8.66
N THR A 134 9.99 1.30 -7.68
CA THR A 134 11.32 1.89 -7.80
C THR A 134 12.19 1.15 -8.79
N TYR A 135 12.26 -0.18 -8.69
CA TYR A 135 13.07 -1.00 -9.57
C TYR A 135 12.40 -1.26 -10.92
N PHE A 136 11.12 -1.66 -10.94
CA PHE A 136 10.47 -2.06 -12.19
C PHE A 136 9.72 -0.94 -12.92
N THR A 137 8.79 -0.24 -12.30
CA THR A 137 7.96 0.77 -12.97
C THR A 137 8.79 1.98 -13.41
N PHE A 138 9.61 2.53 -12.50
CA PHE A 138 10.39 3.74 -12.75
C PHE A 138 11.82 3.46 -13.19
N GLY A 139 12.35 2.25 -12.94
CA GLY A 139 13.68 1.86 -13.39
C GLY A 139 14.84 2.61 -12.73
N LEU A 140 14.60 3.28 -11.59
CA LEU A 140 15.55 4.24 -10.99
C LEU A 140 16.85 3.60 -10.51
N ARG A 141 16.79 2.29 -10.24
CA ARG A 141 17.90 1.50 -9.69
C ARG A 141 18.55 0.56 -10.70
N ARG A 142 17.97 0.37 -11.89
CA ARG A 142 18.39 -0.64 -12.88
C ARG A 142 19.78 -0.40 -13.48
N LEU A 143 20.26 0.85 -13.48
CA LEU A 143 21.61 1.18 -13.95
C LEU A 143 22.68 0.92 -12.88
N GLN A 144 22.28 0.78 -11.62
CA GLN A 144 23.16 0.63 -10.47
C GLN A 144 23.17 -0.80 -9.94
N TYR A 145 22.05 -1.50 -10.08
CA TYR A 145 21.80 -2.82 -9.52
C TYR A 145 21.07 -3.68 -10.54
N ASP A 146 21.48 -4.94 -10.64
CA ASP A 146 20.60 -5.99 -11.15
C ASP A 146 19.60 -6.43 -10.06
N VAL A 147 18.72 -7.38 -10.38
CA VAL A 147 17.67 -7.82 -9.45
C VAL A 147 18.28 -8.43 -8.19
N ASP A 148 19.32 -9.24 -8.36
CA ASP A 148 19.96 -9.94 -7.25
C ASP A 148 20.61 -8.96 -6.26
N SER A 149 21.45 -8.04 -6.75
CA SER A 149 22.10 -7.03 -5.91
C SER A 149 21.14 -5.98 -5.37
N TYR A 150 20.03 -5.69 -6.07
CA TYR A 150 18.99 -4.82 -5.55
C TYR A 150 18.22 -5.47 -4.40
N THR A 151 17.90 -6.76 -4.50
CA THR A 151 17.27 -7.50 -3.41
C THR A 151 18.19 -7.60 -2.18
N ASP A 152 19.51 -7.70 -2.37
CA ASP A 152 20.48 -7.61 -1.26
C ASP A 152 20.47 -6.23 -0.59
N LEU A 153 20.31 -5.14 -1.36
CA LEU A 153 20.22 -3.79 -0.80
C LEU A 153 19.01 -3.65 0.11
N ILE A 154 17.82 -4.03 -0.36
CA ILE A 154 16.58 -3.87 0.42
C ILE A 154 16.58 -4.77 1.67
N VAL A 155 17.13 -5.99 1.58
CA VAL A 155 17.26 -6.91 2.73
C VAL A 155 18.22 -6.34 3.78
N ARG A 156 19.38 -5.80 3.37
CA ARG A 156 20.29 -5.13 4.30
C ARG A 156 19.64 -3.94 5.00
N LYS A 157 18.88 -3.12 4.26
CA LYS A 157 18.14 -1.99 4.83
C LYS A 157 17.06 -2.44 5.81
N ALA A 158 16.36 -3.53 5.50
CA ALA A 158 15.40 -4.13 6.41
C ALA A 158 16.06 -4.67 7.69
N SER A 159 17.19 -5.37 7.56
CA SER A 159 17.99 -5.85 8.70
C SER A 159 18.38 -4.71 9.62
N THR A 160 18.91 -3.61 9.07
CA THR A 160 19.23 -2.41 9.86
C THR A 160 18.00 -1.86 10.59
N PHE A 161 16.87 -1.71 9.89
CA PHE A 161 15.63 -1.21 10.49
C PHE A 161 15.14 -2.09 11.66
N ILE A 162 15.22 -3.42 11.52
CA ILE A 162 14.80 -4.37 12.57
C ILE A 162 15.73 -4.29 13.78
N GLN A 163 17.05 -4.20 13.55
CA GLN A 163 18.04 -4.03 14.61
C GLN A 163 17.82 -2.72 15.37
N GLU A 164 17.47 -1.63 14.68
CA GLU A 164 17.14 -0.35 15.31
C GLU A 164 15.84 -0.43 16.15
N LEU A 165 14.79 -1.07 15.63
CA LEU A 165 13.57 -1.35 16.41
C LEU A 165 13.88 -2.15 17.68
N TYR A 166 14.68 -3.21 17.55
CA TYR A 166 15.11 -4.01 18.69
C TYR A 166 15.91 -3.19 19.71
N GLY A 167 16.81 -2.32 19.23
CA GLY A 167 17.57 -1.38 20.07
C GLY A 167 16.69 -0.39 20.83
N MET A 168 15.50 -0.09 20.29
CA MET A 168 14.48 0.74 20.96
C MET A 168 13.54 -0.04 21.89
N GLY A 169 13.78 -1.34 22.09
CA GLY A 169 13.05 -2.17 23.04
C GLY A 169 12.06 -3.14 22.42
N ALA A 170 11.87 -3.15 21.10
CA ALA A 170 10.96 -4.09 20.45
C ALA A 170 11.44 -5.54 20.67
N ARG A 171 10.53 -6.44 21.06
CA ARG A 171 10.84 -7.86 21.29
C ARG A 171 10.00 -8.84 20.50
N ARG A 172 8.81 -8.45 20.02
CA ARG A 172 7.93 -9.32 19.20
C ARG A 172 7.72 -8.66 17.86
N ILE A 173 8.45 -9.09 16.84
CA ILE A 173 8.50 -8.42 15.54
C ILE A 173 8.05 -9.40 14.45
N GLY A 174 6.98 -9.06 13.73
CA GLY A 174 6.53 -9.75 12.54
C GLY A 174 6.92 -8.95 11.30
N VAL A 175 7.69 -9.55 10.40
CA VAL A 175 8.13 -8.94 9.14
C VAL A 175 7.41 -9.63 8.00
N PHE A 176 6.62 -8.88 7.25
CA PHE A 176 5.80 -9.44 6.18
C PHE A 176 6.60 -9.59 4.90
N SER A 177 6.30 -10.66 4.16
CA SER A 177 6.87 -10.91 2.84
C SER A 177 6.45 -9.84 1.84
N GLN A 178 7.19 -9.79 0.74
CA GLN A 178 6.74 -9.15 -0.48
C GLN A 178 5.56 -9.92 -1.06
N VAL A 179 4.64 -9.21 -1.68
CA VAL A 179 3.46 -9.79 -2.34
C VAL A 179 3.79 -10.17 -3.79
N PRO A 180 2.91 -10.88 -4.51
CA PRO A 180 3.07 -11.15 -5.94
C PRO A 180 2.95 -9.85 -6.76
N VAL A 181 4.03 -9.07 -6.79
CA VAL A 181 4.00 -7.69 -7.31
C VAL A 181 3.65 -7.63 -8.80
N GLY A 182 4.01 -8.66 -9.57
CA GLY A 182 3.66 -8.78 -10.98
C GLY A 182 2.16 -8.95 -11.21
N CYS A 183 1.42 -9.38 -10.19
CA CYS A 183 -0.02 -9.54 -10.23
C CYS A 183 -0.78 -8.29 -9.73
N LEU A 184 -0.10 -7.24 -9.29
CA LEU A 184 -0.77 -5.99 -8.90
C LEU A 184 -1.50 -5.38 -10.11
N PRO A 185 -2.71 -4.80 -9.95
CA PRO A 185 -3.49 -4.29 -11.07
C PRO A 185 -2.76 -3.26 -11.96
N ALA A 186 -1.92 -2.42 -11.36
CA ALA A 186 -1.09 -1.47 -12.08
C ALA A 186 -0.03 -2.17 -12.93
N GLU A 187 0.70 -3.13 -12.36
CA GLU A 187 1.76 -3.88 -13.06
C GLU A 187 1.20 -4.79 -14.16
N ARG A 188 0.06 -5.43 -13.93
CA ARG A 188 -0.68 -6.17 -14.99
C ARG A 188 -1.06 -5.25 -16.15
N THR A 189 -1.43 -4.00 -15.86
CA THR A 189 -1.79 -3.01 -16.89
C THR A 189 -0.56 -2.48 -17.65
N LEU A 190 0.55 -2.23 -16.95
CA LEU A 190 1.75 -1.61 -17.53
C LEU A 190 2.69 -2.62 -18.19
N GLY A 191 2.76 -3.85 -17.65
CA GLY A 191 3.71 -4.88 -18.05
C GLY A 191 3.11 -6.23 -18.43
N GLY A 192 1.83 -6.50 -18.11
CA GLY A 192 1.18 -7.82 -18.32
C GLY A 192 0.74 -8.14 -19.76
N GLY A 193 1.14 -7.31 -20.74
CA GLY A 193 0.78 -7.49 -22.15
C GLY A 193 -0.72 -7.35 -22.43
N GLY A 194 -1.14 -7.78 -23.64
CA GLY A 194 -2.52 -7.62 -24.11
C GLY A 194 -3.58 -8.46 -23.38
N LEU A 195 -3.15 -9.50 -22.66
CA LEU A 195 -4.02 -10.38 -21.88
C LEU A 195 -4.16 -9.96 -20.41
N GLY A 196 -3.33 -9.01 -19.95
CA GLY A 196 -3.38 -8.53 -18.56
C GLY A 196 -3.03 -9.59 -17.53
N GLY A 197 -2.14 -10.54 -17.85
CA GLY A 197 -1.62 -11.54 -16.91
C GLY A 197 -0.63 -10.95 -15.91
N CYS A 198 -0.21 -11.75 -14.93
CA CYS A 198 0.88 -11.35 -14.04
C CYS A 198 2.19 -11.19 -14.81
N VAL A 199 3.05 -10.28 -14.35
CA VAL A 199 4.39 -10.07 -14.91
C VAL A 199 5.38 -10.99 -14.19
N GLU A 200 5.73 -12.13 -14.79
CA GLU A 200 6.52 -13.17 -14.11
C GLU A 200 7.86 -12.68 -13.57
N LYS A 201 8.64 -11.94 -14.37
CA LYS A 201 9.91 -11.36 -13.90
C LYS A 201 9.80 -10.48 -12.64
N TYR A 202 8.61 -9.91 -12.35
CA TYR A 202 8.40 -9.11 -11.14
C TYR A 202 8.10 -10.02 -9.95
N ASN A 203 7.34 -11.09 -10.18
CA ASN A 203 7.08 -12.14 -9.20
C ASN A 203 8.36 -12.88 -8.81
N GLU A 204 9.16 -13.30 -9.79
CA GLU A 204 10.48 -13.94 -9.57
C GLU A 204 11.39 -13.08 -8.67
N ALA A 205 11.40 -11.75 -8.90
CA ALA A 205 12.16 -10.82 -8.07
C ALA A 205 11.60 -10.70 -6.64
N ALA A 206 10.28 -10.75 -6.46
CA ALA A 206 9.65 -10.78 -5.14
C ALA A 206 9.92 -12.09 -4.40
N GLU A 207 9.92 -13.22 -5.09
CA GLU A 207 10.27 -14.53 -4.52
C GLU A 207 11.73 -14.57 -4.08
N LEU A 208 12.64 -14.08 -4.93
CA LEU A 208 14.06 -13.95 -4.59
C LEU A 208 14.26 -13.03 -3.37
N ALA A 209 13.57 -11.88 -3.34
CA ALA A 209 13.60 -11.03 -2.17
C ALA A 209 13.11 -11.80 -0.94
N ASN A 210 11.96 -12.46 -1.02
CA ASN A 210 11.36 -13.21 0.09
C ASN A 210 12.29 -14.30 0.62
N SER A 211 12.98 -15.06 -0.23
CA SER A 211 13.94 -16.06 0.23
C SER A 211 15.12 -15.42 0.99
N LYS A 212 15.61 -14.26 0.51
CA LYS A 212 16.69 -13.52 1.18
C LYS A 212 16.22 -12.88 2.50
N PHE A 213 15.01 -12.33 2.53
CA PHE A 213 14.39 -11.82 3.75
C PHE A 213 14.24 -12.94 4.78
N GLN A 214 13.66 -14.08 4.42
CA GLN A 214 13.51 -15.23 5.33
C GLN A 214 14.87 -15.63 5.93
N ALA A 215 15.90 -15.81 5.09
CA ALA A 215 17.23 -16.18 5.55
C ALA A 215 17.85 -15.15 6.50
N GLU A 216 17.73 -13.85 6.18
CA GLU A 216 18.24 -12.76 7.04
C GLU A 216 17.48 -12.69 8.37
N ILE A 217 16.15 -12.84 8.34
CA ILE A 217 15.30 -12.86 9.52
C ILE A 217 15.65 -14.03 10.44
N ASP A 218 15.84 -15.22 9.88
CA ASP A 218 16.25 -16.40 10.64
C ASP A 218 17.63 -16.19 11.26
N SER A 219 18.57 -15.60 10.51
CA SER A 219 19.90 -15.27 11.00
C SER A 219 19.87 -14.27 12.15
N LEU A 220 19.10 -13.18 12.02
CA LEU A 220 18.93 -12.18 13.08
C LEU A 220 18.33 -12.80 14.34
N SER A 221 17.30 -13.64 14.16
CA SER A 221 16.62 -14.31 15.27
C SER A 221 17.55 -15.29 16.00
N ALA A 222 18.41 -16.00 15.28
CA ALA A 222 19.30 -17.00 15.86
C ALA A 222 20.56 -16.39 16.50
N ASN A 223 21.12 -15.34 15.89
CA ASN A 223 22.51 -14.93 16.15
C ASN A 223 22.65 -13.51 16.70
N THR A 224 21.71 -12.60 16.44
CA THR A 224 21.92 -11.16 16.66
C THR A 224 20.98 -10.57 17.69
N LEU A 225 19.74 -11.05 17.77
CA LEU A 225 18.66 -10.45 18.56
C LEU A 225 18.20 -11.39 19.68
N PRO A 226 19.01 -11.58 20.74
CA PRO A 226 18.65 -12.49 21.82
C PRO A 226 17.36 -12.03 22.51
N ASN A 227 16.54 -12.99 22.92
CA ASN A 227 15.25 -12.75 23.58
C ASN A 227 14.21 -11.99 22.73
N ALA A 228 14.47 -11.76 21.44
CA ALA A 228 13.45 -11.33 20.49
C ALA A 228 12.76 -12.55 19.87
N LYS A 229 11.45 -12.43 19.66
CA LYS A 229 10.69 -13.30 18.77
C LYS A 229 10.51 -12.56 17.45
N LEU A 230 11.32 -12.94 16.47
CA LEU A 230 11.26 -12.41 15.11
C LEU A 230 10.61 -13.47 14.21
N VAL A 231 9.61 -13.08 13.42
CA VAL A 231 8.86 -14.00 12.55
C VAL A 231 8.75 -13.38 11.17
N PHE A 232 9.15 -14.14 10.14
CA PHE A 232 8.81 -13.83 8.76
C PHE A 232 7.40 -14.33 8.46
N ILE A 233 6.54 -13.45 7.94
CA ILE A 233 5.13 -13.73 7.68
C ILE A 233 4.90 -13.77 6.18
N ASP A 234 4.63 -14.96 5.65
CA ASP A 234 4.36 -15.16 4.24
C ASP A 234 2.96 -14.68 3.85
N LEU A 235 2.91 -13.60 3.07
CA LEU A 235 1.72 -13.14 2.35
C LEU A 235 1.76 -13.49 0.86
N TYR A 236 2.91 -13.90 0.33
CA TYR A 236 3.08 -14.14 -1.09
C TYR A 236 2.20 -15.30 -1.54
N ASN A 237 2.37 -16.46 -0.91
CA ASN A 237 1.68 -17.68 -1.33
C ASN A 237 0.16 -17.59 -1.13
N PRO A 238 -0.38 -17.14 0.03
CA PRO A 238 -1.83 -17.00 0.19
C PRO A 238 -2.46 -16.03 -0.82
N LEU A 239 -1.81 -14.90 -1.11
CA LEU A 239 -2.32 -13.94 -2.08
C LEU A 239 -2.25 -14.49 -3.50
N LEU A 240 -1.17 -15.18 -3.87
CA LEU A 240 -1.05 -15.80 -5.19
C LEU A 240 -2.13 -16.87 -5.40
N GLN A 241 -2.39 -17.70 -4.39
CA GLN A 241 -3.46 -18.70 -4.42
C GLN A 241 -4.83 -18.06 -4.61
N LEU A 242 -5.12 -16.96 -3.91
CA LEU A 242 -6.36 -16.21 -4.08
C LEU A 242 -6.50 -15.64 -5.50
N ILE A 243 -5.41 -15.11 -6.06
CA ILE A 243 -5.39 -14.53 -7.41
C ILE A 243 -5.60 -15.61 -8.48
N GLN A 244 -4.95 -16.76 -8.33
CA GLN A 244 -5.01 -17.87 -9.30
C GLN A 244 -6.30 -18.69 -9.17
N ASN A 245 -6.89 -18.76 -7.97
CA ASN A 245 -8.05 -19.59 -7.68
C ASN A 245 -9.18 -18.81 -6.99
N PRO A 246 -9.68 -17.70 -7.58
CA PRO A 246 -10.62 -16.80 -6.90
C PRO A 246 -11.93 -17.48 -6.50
N ALA A 247 -12.40 -18.45 -7.30
CA ALA A 247 -13.61 -19.22 -7.02
C ALA A 247 -13.53 -20.04 -5.71
N LEU A 248 -12.34 -20.51 -5.31
CA LEU A 248 -12.16 -21.22 -4.04
C LEU A 248 -12.42 -20.32 -2.82
N TYR A 249 -12.32 -19.00 -3.02
CA TYR A 249 -12.51 -17.98 -2.00
C TYR A 249 -13.83 -17.21 -2.18
N GLY A 250 -14.74 -17.69 -3.03
CA GLY A 250 -16.02 -17.04 -3.29
C GLY A 250 -15.91 -15.73 -4.06
N LEU A 251 -14.81 -15.51 -4.78
CA LEU A 251 -14.59 -14.33 -5.62
C LEU A 251 -14.91 -14.66 -7.08
N GLU A 252 -15.81 -13.87 -7.68
CA GLU A 252 -16.23 -14.08 -9.08
C GLU A 252 -15.23 -13.50 -10.10
N GLU A 253 -14.46 -12.46 -9.74
CA GLU A 253 -13.61 -11.74 -10.71
C GLU A 253 -12.30 -11.21 -10.08
N ALA A 254 -11.16 -11.87 -10.35
CA ALA A 254 -9.82 -11.34 -10.07
C ALA A 254 -9.22 -10.50 -11.24
N GLU A 255 -9.92 -10.39 -12.37
CA GLU A 255 -9.35 -9.90 -13.64
C GLU A 255 -9.97 -8.60 -14.19
N GLN A 256 -11.06 -8.09 -13.62
CA GLN A 256 -11.81 -6.99 -14.22
C GLN A 256 -11.31 -5.58 -13.86
N LEU A 257 -10.11 -5.22 -14.33
CA LEU A 257 -9.76 -3.81 -14.58
C LEU A 257 -9.88 -3.44 -16.07
N HIS A 258 -9.88 -4.43 -16.97
CA HIS A 258 -9.91 -4.21 -18.42
C HIS A 258 -11.32 -3.95 -18.98
N SER A 259 -12.35 -4.64 -18.46
CA SER A 259 -13.76 -4.50 -18.89
C SER A 259 -14.29 -3.08 -18.67
N ARG A 260 -14.08 -2.50 -17.48
CA ARG A 260 -14.57 -1.16 -17.12
C ARG A 260 -13.93 -0.03 -17.93
N LYS A 261 -12.67 -0.15 -18.34
CA LYS A 261 -12.01 0.85 -19.22
C LYS A 261 -12.56 0.76 -20.65
N THR A 262 -12.83 -0.45 -21.13
CA THR A 262 -13.37 -0.69 -22.47
C THR A 262 -14.82 -0.24 -22.59
N GLU A 263 -15.65 -0.48 -21.56
CA GLU A 263 -17.02 0.04 -21.47
C GLU A 263 -17.06 1.56 -21.32
N LYS A 264 -16.21 2.16 -20.48
CA LYS A 264 -16.12 3.64 -20.37
C LYS A 264 -15.64 4.28 -21.68
N LYS A 265 -14.74 3.64 -22.44
CA LYS A 265 -14.34 4.09 -23.80
C LYS A 265 -15.48 3.95 -24.80
N LYS A 266 -16.19 2.83 -24.83
CA LYS A 266 -17.37 2.62 -25.70
C LYS A 266 -18.47 3.65 -25.39
N SER A 267 -18.81 3.83 -24.12
CA SER A 267 -19.79 4.83 -23.65
C SER A 267 -19.40 6.28 -24.01
N LYS A 268 -18.13 6.68 -23.86
CA LYS A 268 -17.65 7.99 -24.30
C LYS A 268 -17.70 8.16 -25.82
N THR A 269 -17.39 7.11 -26.57
CA THR A 269 -17.41 7.13 -28.04
C THR A 269 -18.84 7.21 -28.58
N GLU A 270 -19.78 6.47 -27.99
CA GLU A 270 -21.21 6.55 -28.33
C GLU A 270 -21.83 7.90 -27.96
N ARG A 271 -21.49 8.45 -26.78
CA ARG A 271 -21.92 9.81 -26.40
C ARG A 271 -21.36 10.88 -27.34
N ARG A 272 -20.14 10.71 -27.85
CA ARG A 272 -19.54 11.61 -28.84
C ARG A 272 -20.21 11.49 -30.21
N LYS A 273 -20.46 10.26 -30.69
CA LYS A 273 -21.22 10.01 -31.93
C LYS A 273 -22.65 10.55 -31.87
N LYS A 274 -23.32 10.44 -30.71
CA LYS A 274 -24.66 11.01 -30.49
C LYS A 274 -24.65 12.54 -30.55
N ARG A 275 -23.66 13.19 -29.92
CA ARG A 275 -23.46 14.65 -29.98
C ARG A 275 -23.08 15.17 -31.37
N GLU A 276 -22.29 14.41 -32.14
CA GLU A 276 -21.97 14.75 -33.54
C GLU A 276 -23.20 14.60 -34.45
N LYS A 277 -24.04 13.57 -34.23
CA LYS A 277 -25.30 13.39 -34.96
C LYS A 277 -26.34 14.47 -34.63
N GLU A 278 -26.44 14.88 -33.36
CA GLU A 278 -27.28 16.01 -32.93
C GLU A 278 -26.74 17.36 -33.47
N ARG A 279 -25.41 17.56 -33.54
CA ARG A 279 -24.80 18.75 -34.18
C ARG A 279 -25.07 18.80 -35.69
N CYS A 280 -24.94 17.69 -36.42
CA CYS A 280 -25.28 17.67 -37.85
C CYS A 280 -26.78 17.92 -38.09
N SER A 281 -27.65 17.45 -37.19
CA SER A 281 -29.09 17.73 -37.26
C SER A 281 -29.45 19.19 -36.99
N LEU A 282 -28.68 19.90 -36.17
CA LEU A 282 -28.84 21.33 -35.87
C LEU A 282 -28.29 22.24 -36.99
N VAL A 283 -27.22 21.83 -37.66
CA VAL A 283 -26.64 22.57 -38.79
C VAL A 283 -27.53 22.50 -40.04
N LEU A 284 -28.24 21.39 -40.25
CA LEU A 284 -29.19 21.24 -41.37
C LEU A 284 -30.56 21.93 -41.16
N CYS A 285 -30.84 22.44 -39.96
CA CYS A 285 -32.10 23.15 -39.65
C CYS A 285 -31.97 24.68 -39.61
N SER A 286 -30.77 25.25 -39.83
CA SER A 286 -30.55 26.70 -39.72
C SER A 286 -30.59 27.46 -41.06
N ASP A 287 -30.85 26.79 -42.19
CA ASP A 287 -30.74 27.37 -43.54
C ASP A 287 -32.08 27.53 -44.27
N ARG A 288 -33.11 28.02 -43.56
CA ARG A 288 -34.32 28.59 -44.19
C ARG A 288 -34.79 29.83 -43.45
N ARG A 289 -34.40 31.01 -43.93
CA ARG A 289 -35.23 32.21 -43.84
C ARG A 289 -35.32 32.93 -45.18
N PRO A 290 -36.44 33.64 -45.44
CA PRO A 290 -36.93 33.92 -46.78
C PRO A 290 -36.44 35.27 -47.32
N ASN A 291 -36.10 35.29 -48.61
CA ASN A 291 -35.85 36.49 -49.39
C ASN A 291 -37.08 37.42 -49.40
N LYS A 292 -36.95 38.62 -48.84
CA LYS A 292 -37.78 39.78 -49.18
C LYS A 292 -36.92 40.77 -49.94
N LEU A 293 -37.03 40.75 -51.26
CA LEU A 293 -36.59 41.82 -52.16
C LEU A 293 -37.71 42.86 -52.27
N ARG A 294 -37.37 44.14 -52.12
CA ARG A 294 -38.16 45.30 -52.55
C ARG A 294 -37.22 46.30 -53.22
N SER A 295 -37.36 46.48 -54.53
CA SER A 295 -37.46 47.78 -55.21
C SER A 295 -37.58 47.55 -56.71
N GLY A 296 -38.60 48.21 -57.28
CA GLY A 296 -39.27 47.96 -58.55
C GLY A 296 -40.75 48.18 -58.31
#